data_AF-A0A2V6PQZ8-F1
#
_entry.id   AF-A0A2V6PQZ8-F1
#
_cell.length_a   1.000
_cell.length_b   1.000
_cell.length_c   1.000
_cell.angle_alpha   90.00
_cell.angle_beta   90.00
_cell.angle_gamma   90.00
#
_symmetry.space_group_name_H-M   'P 1'
#
loop_
_entity.id
_entity.type
_entity.pdbx_description
1 polymer ?
#
loop_
_entity_poly.entity_id
_entity_poly.type
_entity_poly.pdbx_seq_one_letter_code
_entity_poly.pdbx_strand_id
1 'polypeptide(L)'
;MSNRAALISVILAGAALVAHGVFAQGPPTPPASTQHGTTSHDATPHGTRSHDATHDAIHRQHLAAMTAPGESGQAAFAAIAEVVRLLDADPRTDWSKVDVERLRQHLIDMNDVVLGSTVKQAPVPGGLAMEITGAGRTAEAIRAMVIPHAAELDRLPAYAAKAEPLSGGVRLTVTAKNANDATAVARIRGLGFAGLLTEGAHHGPHHLAMARGEKPGHHHGR
;
A
#
# COMPACT_ATOMS: atom_id res chain seq x y z
N MET A 1 31.77 -9.31 53.83
CA MET A 1 32.96 -8.48 53.58
C MET A 1 33.62 -8.92 52.28
N SER A 2 33.41 -8.21 51.17
CA SER A 2 34.41 -8.04 50.11
C SER A 2 33.91 -6.99 49.10
N ASN A 3 34.66 -5.90 48.97
CA ASN A 3 34.38 -4.73 48.14
C ASN A 3 34.54 -5.05 46.66
N ARG A 4 33.61 -4.57 45.83
CA ARG A 4 33.86 -4.32 44.40
C ARG A 4 33.44 -2.91 44.06
N ALA A 5 34.44 -2.02 43.98
CA ALA A 5 34.32 -0.71 43.39
C ALA A 5 34.28 -0.86 41.86
N ALA A 6 33.27 -0.28 41.21
CA ALA A 6 33.22 -0.13 39.76
C ALA A 6 33.31 1.37 39.46
N LEU A 7 34.38 1.75 38.76
CA LEU A 7 34.61 3.11 38.29
C LEU A 7 33.61 3.48 37.19
N ILE A 8 33.07 4.69 37.30
CA ILE A 8 32.27 5.39 36.31
C ILE A 8 33.23 6.11 35.36
N SER A 9 33.17 5.80 34.06
CA SER A 9 33.82 6.59 33.02
C SER A 9 32.75 7.26 32.17
N VAL A 10 32.61 8.56 32.35
CA VAL A 10 31.87 9.49 31.49
C VAL A 10 32.79 9.92 30.36
N ILE A 11 32.36 9.74 29.11
CA ILE A 11 32.98 10.42 27.96
C ILE A 11 31.90 11.28 27.31
N LEU A 12 32.14 12.58 27.33
CA LEU A 12 31.35 13.64 26.73
C LEU A 12 32.21 14.30 25.65
N ALA A 13 31.75 14.30 24.39
CA ALA A 13 32.14 15.21 23.30
C ALA A 13 31.31 14.80 22.08
N GLY A 14 30.71 15.65 21.26
CA GLY A 14 30.82 17.09 21.07
C GLY A 14 30.25 17.33 19.66
N ALA A 15 29.37 18.32 19.52
CA ALA A 15 28.59 18.59 18.32
C ALA A 15 29.41 19.14 17.15
N ALA A 16 28.94 18.92 15.91
CA ALA A 16 29.13 19.87 14.81
C ALA A 16 28.03 19.68 13.75
N LEU A 17 27.11 20.65 13.71
CA LEU A 17 26.10 20.85 12.68
C LEU A 17 26.73 21.71 11.57
N VAL A 18 26.69 21.26 10.32
CA VAL A 18 27.05 22.08 9.16
C VAL A 18 25.92 22.00 8.14
N ALA A 19 25.16 23.08 8.05
CA ALA A 19 24.15 23.29 7.02
C ALA A 19 24.82 23.93 5.80
N HIS A 20 24.70 23.31 4.63
CA HIS A 20 24.98 23.95 3.34
C HIS A 20 23.68 24.00 2.54
N GLY A 21 23.14 25.21 2.40
CA GLY A 21 22.06 25.50 1.47
C GLY A 21 22.60 25.54 0.04
N VAL A 22 21.89 24.87 -0.88
CA VAL A 22 22.13 24.99 -2.31
C VAL A 22 20.86 25.53 -2.95
N PHE A 23 21.04 26.65 -3.67
CA PHE A 23 20.03 27.41 -4.38
C PHE A 23 19.36 26.58 -5.48
N ALA A 24 18.02 26.62 -5.52
CA ALA A 24 17.21 26.10 -6.61
C ALA A 24 17.37 26.98 -7.86
N GLN A 25 17.80 26.39 -8.97
CA GLN A 25 17.72 26.98 -10.31
C GLN A 25 16.36 26.60 -10.91
N GLY A 26 15.54 27.59 -11.29
CA GLY A 26 14.23 27.37 -11.89
C GLY A 26 14.30 26.79 -13.32
N PRO A 27 13.26 26.09 -13.79
CA PRO A 27 13.26 25.48 -15.12
C PRO A 27 13.08 26.53 -16.24
N PRO A 28 13.66 26.30 -17.44
CA PRO A 28 13.52 27.19 -18.59
C PRO A 28 12.13 27.08 -19.24
N THR A 29 11.62 28.22 -19.73
CA THR A 29 10.38 28.36 -20.51
C THR A 29 10.48 27.73 -21.91
N PRO A 30 9.45 27.02 -22.40
CA PRO A 30 9.42 26.52 -23.79
C PRO A 30 9.07 27.62 -24.81
N PRO A 31 9.52 27.50 -26.08
CA PRO A 31 9.21 28.49 -27.13
C PRO A 31 7.80 28.33 -27.71
N ALA A 32 7.34 29.45 -28.29
CA ALA A 32 6.00 29.69 -28.82
C ALA A 32 5.56 28.75 -29.95
N SER A 33 4.30 28.31 -29.89
CA SER A 33 3.63 27.52 -30.93
C SER A 33 3.29 28.39 -32.15
N THR A 34 3.81 28.03 -33.31
CA THR A 34 3.49 28.65 -34.60
C THR A 34 2.06 28.27 -35.00
N GLN A 35 1.25 29.30 -35.25
CA GLN A 35 -0.10 29.24 -35.78
C GLN A 35 -0.04 28.97 -37.29
N HIS A 36 -0.72 27.94 -37.80
CA HIS A 36 -0.92 27.76 -39.24
C HIS A 36 -2.40 27.66 -39.60
N GLY A 37 -2.71 28.29 -40.74
CA GLY A 37 -4.01 28.82 -41.09
C GLY A 37 -4.99 27.85 -41.71
N THR A 38 -6.21 28.36 -41.70
CA THR A 38 -7.47 27.99 -42.34
C THR A 38 -7.41 27.19 -43.64
N THR A 39 -8.26 26.16 -43.75
CA THR A 39 -9.17 25.97 -44.89
C THR A 39 -10.55 25.53 -44.41
N SER A 40 -11.56 26.24 -44.90
CA SER A 40 -12.98 26.01 -44.65
C SER A 40 -13.51 24.90 -45.54
N HIS A 41 -14.29 23.97 -45.00
CA HIS A 41 -15.30 23.24 -45.77
C HIS A 41 -16.59 23.16 -44.98
N ASP A 42 -17.61 23.74 -45.60
CA ASP A 42 -19.01 23.77 -45.22
C ASP A 42 -19.65 22.39 -45.48
N ALA A 43 -20.29 21.80 -44.46
CA ALA A 43 -21.33 20.77 -44.57
C ALA A 43 -21.92 20.43 -43.19
N THR A 44 -23.20 20.75 -42.99
CA THR A 44 -24.04 20.28 -41.86
C THR A 44 -25.12 19.29 -42.36
N PRO A 45 -25.90 18.57 -41.51
CA PRO A 45 -25.52 17.26 -40.98
C PRO A 45 -26.66 16.21 -41.10
N HIS A 46 -26.34 14.90 -41.11
CA HIS A 46 -27.33 13.94 -40.57
C HIS A 46 -26.73 12.62 -40.07
N GLY A 47 -26.92 12.38 -38.77
CA GLY A 47 -27.24 11.10 -38.13
C GLY A 47 -26.18 9.99 -38.11
N THR A 48 -25.90 9.47 -36.91
CA THR A 48 -25.16 8.22 -36.59
C THR A 48 -23.64 8.28 -36.36
N ARG A 49 -23.14 9.29 -35.61
CA ARG A 49 -21.72 9.28 -35.15
C ARG A 49 -21.54 9.65 -33.67
N SER A 50 -22.46 9.22 -32.81
CA SER A 50 -22.42 9.54 -31.36
C SER A 50 -21.81 8.43 -30.50
N HIS A 51 -21.88 7.16 -30.95
CA HIS A 51 -21.37 6.03 -30.16
C HIS A 51 -19.84 5.89 -30.23
N ASP A 52 -19.24 6.09 -31.42
CA ASP A 52 -17.77 6.00 -31.59
C ASP A 52 -17.02 7.14 -30.90
N ALA A 53 -17.55 8.37 -30.95
CA ALA A 53 -16.93 9.52 -30.30
C ALA A 53 -16.88 9.37 -28.77
N THR A 54 -17.84 8.63 -28.19
CA THR A 54 -17.89 8.36 -26.75
C THR A 54 -16.89 7.26 -26.36
N HIS A 55 -16.76 6.21 -27.19
CA HIS A 55 -15.73 5.19 -27.01
C HIS A 55 -14.31 5.79 -27.12
N ASP A 56 -14.06 6.65 -28.11
CA ASP A 56 -12.76 7.34 -28.27
C ASP A 56 -12.47 8.37 -27.16
N ALA A 57 -13.49 9.01 -26.61
CA ALA A 57 -13.33 9.92 -25.46
C ALA A 57 -12.97 9.15 -24.18
N ILE A 58 -13.63 8.02 -23.92
CA ILE A 58 -13.34 7.14 -22.78
C ILE A 58 -11.94 6.52 -22.95
N HIS A 59 -11.59 6.08 -24.16
CA HIS A 59 -10.26 5.51 -24.41
C HIS A 59 -9.14 6.55 -24.26
N ARG A 60 -9.37 7.80 -24.71
CA ARG A 60 -8.43 8.92 -24.50
C ARG A 60 -8.33 9.35 -23.04
N GLN A 61 -9.40 9.32 -22.26
CA GLN A 61 -9.31 9.56 -20.80
C GLN A 61 -8.51 8.45 -20.10
N HIS A 62 -8.66 7.20 -20.53
CA HIS A 62 -7.87 6.08 -19.99
C HIS A 62 -6.38 6.20 -20.36
N LEU A 63 -6.06 6.62 -21.60
CA LEU A 63 -4.68 6.86 -22.04
C LEU A 63 -4.07 8.15 -21.45
N ALA A 64 -4.87 9.18 -21.19
CA ALA A 64 -4.45 10.39 -20.49
C ALA A 64 -4.09 10.12 -19.02
N ALA A 65 -4.81 9.23 -18.35
CA ALA A 65 -4.47 8.74 -17.02
C ALA A 65 -3.15 7.93 -17.00
N MET A 66 -2.78 7.30 -18.13
CA MET A 66 -1.51 6.58 -18.29
C MET A 66 -0.32 7.48 -18.71
N THR A 67 -0.55 8.74 -19.08
CA THR A 67 0.48 9.67 -19.61
C THR A 67 0.74 10.88 -18.74
N ALA A 68 -0.02 11.09 -17.66
CA ALA A 68 0.42 11.96 -16.58
C ALA A 68 1.70 11.36 -15.95
N PRO A 69 2.68 12.18 -15.49
CA PRO A 69 3.74 11.68 -14.65
C PRO A 69 3.11 10.90 -13.51
N GLY A 70 3.25 9.57 -13.52
CA GLY A 70 2.75 8.74 -12.46
C GLY A 70 3.44 9.14 -11.17
N GLU A 71 2.72 9.08 -10.06
CA GLU A 71 3.28 9.23 -8.73
C GLU A 71 4.16 8.02 -8.34
N SER A 72 5.01 7.56 -9.26
CA SER A 72 5.98 6.50 -9.03
C SER A 72 6.87 6.91 -7.86
N GLY A 73 6.77 6.18 -6.74
CA GLY A 73 7.46 6.48 -5.49
C GLY A 73 6.58 7.12 -4.40
N GLN A 74 5.33 7.51 -4.70
CA GLN A 74 4.37 8.09 -3.75
C GLN A 74 3.09 7.24 -3.66
N ALA A 75 3.23 5.92 -3.60
CA ALA A 75 2.08 4.98 -3.62
C ALA A 75 1.01 5.28 -2.55
N ALA A 76 1.41 5.78 -1.38
CA ALA A 76 0.47 6.18 -0.33
C ALA A 76 -0.35 7.42 -0.72
N PHE A 77 0.27 8.42 -1.34
CA PHE A 77 -0.45 9.60 -1.83
C PHE A 77 -1.42 9.21 -2.95
N ALA A 78 -0.96 8.42 -3.92
CA ALA A 78 -1.79 7.93 -5.02
C ALA A 78 -3.01 7.14 -4.51
N ALA A 79 -2.82 6.29 -3.48
CA ALA A 79 -3.91 5.56 -2.86
C ALA A 79 -4.93 6.50 -2.19
N ILE A 80 -4.48 7.53 -1.48
CA ILE A 80 -5.37 8.52 -0.85
C ILE A 80 -6.11 9.32 -1.91
N ALA A 81 -5.41 9.81 -2.93
CA ALA A 81 -6.00 10.59 -4.02
C ALA A 81 -7.09 9.81 -4.77
N GLU A 82 -6.83 8.53 -5.07
CA GLU A 82 -7.81 7.66 -5.70
C GLU A 82 -9.04 7.42 -4.81
N VAL A 83 -8.83 7.19 -3.51
CA VAL A 83 -9.95 7.02 -2.58
C VAL A 83 -10.79 8.30 -2.47
N VAL A 84 -10.17 9.48 -2.37
CA VAL A 84 -10.89 10.76 -2.34
C VAL A 84 -11.71 10.94 -3.61
N ARG A 85 -11.13 10.65 -4.79
CA ARG A 85 -11.83 10.71 -6.08
C ARG A 85 -13.04 9.77 -6.13
N LEU A 86 -12.93 8.56 -5.56
CA LEU A 86 -14.03 7.60 -5.47
C LEU A 86 -15.13 8.05 -4.49
N LEU A 87 -14.76 8.71 -3.40
CA LEU A 87 -15.70 9.28 -2.44
C LEU A 87 -16.48 10.46 -3.05
N ASP A 88 -15.79 11.38 -3.76
CA ASP A 88 -16.40 12.50 -4.48
C ASP A 88 -17.38 12.05 -5.57
N ALA A 89 -17.04 10.97 -6.29
CA ALA A 89 -17.86 10.46 -7.38
C ALA A 89 -19.13 9.72 -6.92
N ASP A 90 -19.23 9.30 -5.65
CA ASP A 90 -20.42 8.62 -5.12
C ASP A 90 -21.34 9.62 -4.41
N PRO A 91 -22.52 9.96 -4.99
CA PRO A 91 -23.45 10.93 -4.40
C PRO A 91 -24.06 10.45 -3.07
N ARG A 92 -23.81 9.20 -2.67
CA ARG A 92 -24.24 8.63 -1.39
C ARG A 92 -23.16 8.72 -0.30
N THR A 93 -21.99 9.28 -0.60
CA THR A 93 -20.94 9.47 0.40
C THR A 93 -21.43 10.40 1.50
N ASP A 94 -21.47 9.87 2.72
CA ASP A 94 -21.75 10.65 3.92
C ASP A 94 -20.45 11.28 4.43
N TRP A 95 -20.19 12.52 4.00
CA TRP A 95 -19.00 13.27 4.37
C TRP A 95 -18.85 13.51 5.87
N SER A 96 -19.92 13.38 6.66
CA SER A 96 -19.82 13.46 8.13
C SER A 96 -19.16 12.24 8.78
N LYS A 97 -19.03 11.13 8.03
CA LYS A 97 -18.41 9.87 8.49
C LYS A 97 -17.04 9.60 7.87
N VAL A 98 -16.66 10.34 6.83
CA VAL A 98 -15.39 10.14 6.13
C VAL A 98 -14.21 10.36 7.09
N ASP A 99 -13.26 9.43 7.08
CA ASP A 99 -12.07 9.45 7.91
C ASP A 99 -10.82 9.08 7.09
N VAL A 100 -10.28 10.07 6.38
CA VAL A 100 -9.06 9.92 5.58
C VAL A 100 -7.83 9.77 6.47
N GLU A 101 -7.85 10.30 7.70
CA GLU A 101 -6.74 10.16 8.64
C GLU A 101 -6.55 8.71 9.05
N ARG A 102 -7.63 7.96 9.26
CA ARG A 102 -7.56 6.51 9.49
C ARG A 102 -6.96 5.75 8.32
N LEU A 103 -7.32 6.08 7.08
CA LEU A 103 -6.65 5.51 5.90
C LEU A 103 -5.16 5.84 5.89
N ARG A 104 -4.79 7.09 6.19
CA ARG A 104 -3.38 7.50 6.24
C ARG A 104 -2.60 6.72 7.30
N GLN A 105 -3.17 6.50 8.49
CA GLN A 105 -2.54 5.68 9.53
C GLN A 105 -2.36 4.23 9.08
N HIS A 106 -3.34 3.64 8.40
CA HIS A 106 -3.22 2.30 7.84
C HIS A 106 -2.11 2.20 6.79
N LEU A 107 -1.97 3.20 5.91
CA LEU A 107 -0.88 3.22 4.93
C LEU A 107 0.49 3.34 5.58
N ILE A 108 0.61 4.02 6.73
CA ILE A 108 1.84 4.01 7.52
C ILE A 108 2.07 2.63 8.11
N ASP A 109 1.05 1.98 8.65
CA ASP A 109 1.18 0.63 9.20
C ASP A 109 1.63 -0.37 8.11
N MET A 110 1.08 -0.27 6.89
CA MET A 110 1.55 -1.05 5.73
C MET A 110 3.04 -0.83 5.47
N ASN A 111 3.48 0.43 5.45
CA ASN A 111 4.88 0.76 5.22
C ASN A 111 5.79 0.23 6.35
N ASP A 112 5.40 0.43 7.60
CA ASP A 112 6.17 -0.03 8.78
C ASP A 112 6.29 -1.55 8.81
N VAL A 113 5.22 -2.27 8.47
CA VAL A 113 5.25 -3.74 8.45
C VAL A 113 6.13 -4.27 7.34
N VAL A 114 6.06 -3.69 6.14
CA VAL A 114 6.83 -4.18 4.99
C VAL A 114 8.30 -3.78 5.07
N LEU A 115 8.60 -2.53 5.45
CA LEU A 115 9.96 -1.97 5.39
C LEU A 115 10.64 -1.90 6.75
N GLY A 116 9.89 -1.82 7.85
CA GLY A 116 10.42 -1.62 9.20
C GLY A 116 10.49 -2.89 10.05
N SER A 117 9.88 -4.01 9.63
CA SER A 117 9.88 -5.25 10.42
C SER A 117 11.18 -6.04 10.29
N THR A 118 11.50 -6.77 11.35
CA THR A 118 12.50 -7.85 11.33
C THR A 118 11.78 -9.17 11.19
N VAL A 119 12.17 -9.95 10.17
CA VAL A 119 11.55 -11.24 9.85
C VAL A 119 12.57 -12.36 9.96
N LYS A 120 12.33 -13.30 10.88
CA LYS A 120 13.04 -14.58 10.93
C LYS A 120 12.17 -15.66 10.31
N GLN A 121 12.71 -16.38 9.33
CA GLN A 121 11.96 -17.37 8.57
C GLN A 121 12.57 -18.76 8.77
N ALA A 122 11.71 -19.76 8.97
CA ALA A 122 12.11 -21.15 9.10
C ALA A 122 11.17 -22.04 8.26
N PRO A 123 11.71 -22.86 7.33
CA PRO A 123 10.90 -23.84 6.63
C PRO A 123 10.21 -24.78 7.62
N VAL A 124 8.94 -25.10 7.35
CA VAL A 124 8.18 -26.15 8.05
C VAL A 124 7.64 -27.16 7.05
N PRO A 125 7.18 -28.35 7.47
CA PRO A 125 6.47 -29.26 6.60
C PRO A 125 5.31 -28.54 5.90
N GLY A 126 5.26 -28.61 4.58
CA GLY A 126 4.20 -27.98 3.78
C GLY A 126 4.28 -26.45 3.66
N GLY A 127 5.29 -25.76 4.19
CA GLY A 127 5.36 -24.31 4.04
C GLY A 127 6.48 -23.61 4.83
N LEU A 128 6.09 -22.53 5.50
CA LEU A 128 6.98 -21.55 6.13
C LEU A 128 6.38 -21.03 7.45
N ALA A 129 7.22 -20.98 8.50
CA ALA A 129 6.94 -20.25 9.72
C ALA A 129 7.82 -19.00 9.79
N MET A 130 7.25 -17.90 10.26
CA MET A 130 7.89 -16.59 10.27
C MET A 130 7.62 -15.90 11.61
N GLU A 131 8.66 -15.38 12.24
CA GLU A 131 8.55 -14.45 13.36
C GLU A 131 8.76 -13.04 12.85
N ILE A 132 7.70 -12.23 12.88
CA ILE A 132 7.69 -10.85 12.43
C ILE A 132 7.68 -9.97 13.68
N THR A 133 8.74 -9.18 13.85
CA THR A 133 8.99 -8.39 15.06
C THR A 133 9.37 -6.96 14.74
N GLY A 134 9.14 -6.05 15.67
CA GLY A 134 9.55 -4.65 15.60
C GLY A 134 9.57 -4.01 16.99
N ALA A 135 9.84 -2.71 17.04
CA ALA A 135 9.81 -1.90 18.26
C ALA A 135 8.78 -0.77 18.15
N GLY A 136 8.25 -0.32 19.29
CA GLY A 136 7.29 0.79 19.36
C GLY A 136 6.13 0.60 18.37
N ARG A 137 5.88 1.65 17.57
CA ARG A 137 4.85 1.68 16.53
C ARG A 137 4.90 0.48 15.59
N THR A 138 6.08 0.05 15.15
CA THR A 138 6.20 -1.07 14.21
C THR A 138 5.65 -2.36 14.81
N ALA A 139 5.85 -2.60 16.12
CA ALA A 139 5.28 -3.77 16.78
C ALA A 139 3.75 -3.75 16.82
N GLU A 140 3.16 -2.55 16.96
CA GLU A 140 1.70 -2.34 16.92
C GLU A 140 1.16 -2.55 15.51
N ALA A 141 1.80 -1.95 14.51
CA ALA A 141 1.47 -2.13 13.09
C ALA A 141 1.52 -3.62 12.69
N ILE A 142 2.55 -4.36 13.12
CA ILE A 142 2.66 -5.82 12.88
C ILE A 142 1.44 -6.55 13.42
N ARG A 143 1.00 -6.26 14.65
CA ARG A 143 -0.18 -6.93 15.22
C ARG A 143 -1.47 -6.52 14.49
N ALA A 144 -1.63 -5.24 14.18
CA ALA A 144 -2.80 -4.70 13.51
C ALA A 144 -2.95 -5.23 12.07
N MET A 145 -1.83 -5.48 11.38
CA MET A 145 -1.83 -5.93 9.99
C MET A 145 -1.75 -7.46 9.86
N VAL A 146 -0.78 -8.11 10.49
CA VAL A 146 -0.46 -9.52 10.20
C VAL A 146 -1.57 -10.47 10.66
N ILE A 147 -2.24 -10.17 11.79
CA ILE A 147 -3.30 -11.03 12.31
C ILE A 147 -4.51 -11.09 11.35
N PRO A 148 -5.10 -9.96 10.91
CA PRO A 148 -6.14 -9.99 9.88
C PRO A 148 -5.68 -10.62 8.56
N HIS A 149 -4.46 -10.34 8.09
CA HIS A 149 -3.97 -10.89 6.82
C HIS A 149 -3.79 -12.41 6.87
N ALA A 150 -3.46 -12.98 8.03
CA ALA A 150 -3.44 -14.42 8.20
C ALA A 150 -4.84 -15.03 7.97
N ALA A 151 -5.90 -14.39 8.44
CA ALA A 151 -7.26 -14.84 8.18
C ALA A 151 -7.64 -14.73 6.70
N GLU A 152 -7.20 -13.67 6.00
CA GLU A 152 -7.42 -13.56 4.54
C GLU A 152 -6.67 -14.65 3.77
N LEU A 153 -5.41 -14.90 4.09
CA LEU A 153 -4.63 -16.00 3.51
C LEU A 153 -5.32 -17.35 3.72
N ASP A 154 -5.84 -17.61 4.93
CA ASP A 154 -6.51 -18.87 5.26
C ASP A 154 -7.83 -19.08 4.48
N ARG A 155 -8.45 -17.99 4.00
CA ARG A 155 -9.63 -18.07 3.12
C ARG A 155 -9.28 -18.38 1.66
N LEU A 156 -8.02 -18.18 1.26
CA LEU A 156 -7.60 -18.51 -0.11
C LEU A 156 -7.58 -20.03 -0.33
N PRO A 157 -7.91 -20.53 -1.54
CA PRO A 157 -7.92 -21.97 -1.81
C PRO A 157 -6.55 -22.63 -1.65
N ALA A 158 -5.46 -21.89 -1.82
CA ALA A 158 -4.10 -22.42 -1.83
C ALA A 158 -3.47 -22.60 -0.43
N TYR A 159 -3.89 -21.78 0.56
CA TYR A 159 -3.16 -21.65 1.82
C TYR A 159 -4.00 -22.02 3.03
N ALA A 160 -3.35 -22.62 4.02
CA ALA A 160 -3.76 -22.57 5.41
C ALA A 160 -2.81 -21.61 6.14
N ALA A 161 -3.36 -20.71 6.95
CA ALA A 161 -2.57 -19.68 7.62
C ALA A 161 -3.06 -19.41 9.04
N LYS A 162 -2.11 -19.18 9.95
CA LYS A 162 -2.41 -18.79 11.34
C LYS A 162 -1.42 -17.77 11.85
N ALA A 163 -1.91 -16.85 12.68
CA ALA A 163 -1.13 -15.84 13.36
C ALA A 163 -1.26 -16.00 14.89
N GLU A 164 -0.13 -15.98 15.59
CA GLU A 164 -0.04 -16.08 17.04
C GLU A 164 0.74 -14.86 17.57
N PRO A 165 0.21 -14.09 18.55
CA PRO A 165 0.94 -12.97 19.12
C PRO A 165 2.27 -13.41 19.77
N LEU A 166 3.28 -12.55 19.66
CA LEU A 166 4.55 -12.70 20.38
C LEU A 166 5.01 -11.34 20.93
N SER A 167 5.99 -11.37 21.83
CA SER A 167 6.58 -10.14 22.36
C SER A 167 7.20 -9.32 21.22
N GLY A 168 6.62 -8.16 20.92
CA GLY A 168 7.11 -7.27 19.86
C GLY A 168 6.57 -7.59 18.46
N GLY A 169 5.58 -8.47 18.29
CA GLY A 169 5.01 -8.75 16.98
C GLY A 169 4.12 -9.99 16.89
N VAL A 170 4.27 -10.77 15.82
CA VAL A 170 3.41 -11.93 15.48
C VAL A 170 4.25 -13.07 14.89
N ARG A 171 3.91 -14.32 15.24
CA ARG A 171 4.34 -15.52 14.51
C ARG A 171 3.27 -15.86 13.49
N LEU A 172 3.65 -15.83 12.21
CA LEU A 172 2.82 -16.25 11.09
C LEU A 172 3.30 -17.60 10.57
N THR A 173 2.40 -18.58 10.49
CA THR A 173 2.65 -19.86 9.83
C THR A 173 1.75 -19.97 8.62
N VAL A 174 2.33 -20.25 7.46
CA VAL A 174 1.59 -20.47 6.20
C VAL A 174 2.03 -21.80 5.60
N THR A 175 1.06 -22.64 5.26
CA THR A 175 1.28 -23.93 4.60
C THR A 175 0.36 -24.09 3.39
N ALA A 176 0.78 -24.90 2.42
CA ALA A 176 -0.09 -25.31 1.33
C ALA A 176 -1.23 -26.17 1.92
N LYS A 177 -2.48 -25.90 1.51
CA LYS A 177 -3.62 -26.74 1.89
C LYS A 177 -3.47 -28.17 1.39
N ASN A 178 -2.90 -28.33 0.20
CA ASN A 178 -2.42 -29.62 -0.28
C ASN A 178 -0.92 -29.74 -0.02
N ALA A 179 -0.53 -30.45 1.03
CA ALA A 179 0.87 -30.62 1.42
C ALA A 179 1.72 -31.40 0.39
N ASN A 180 1.09 -32.14 -0.53
CA ASN A 180 1.77 -32.87 -1.60
C ASN A 180 2.03 -31.99 -2.84
N ASP A 181 1.50 -30.77 -2.87
CA ASP A 181 1.79 -29.81 -3.94
C ASP A 181 3.13 -29.11 -3.67
N ALA A 182 4.20 -29.73 -4.17
CA ALA A 182 5.56 -29.21 -4.03
C ALA A 182 5.73 -27.80 -4.64
N THR A 183 4.97 -27.47 -5.68
CA THR A 183 4.99 -26.15 -6.33
C THR A 183 4.38 -25.10 -5.40
N ALA A 184 3.24 -25.40 -4.77
CA ALA A 184 2.63 -24.51 -3.79
C ALA A 184 3.55 -24.28 -2.58
N VAL A 185 4.19 -25.35 -2.06
CA VAL A 185 5.16 -25.23 -0.97
C VAL A 185 6.36 -24.37 -1.38
N ALA A 186 6.90 -24.57 -2.58
CA ALA A 186 7.99 -23.76 -3.11
C ALA A 186 7.57 -22.30 -3.29
N ARG A 187 6.34 -22.03 -3.75
CA ARG A 187 5.80 -20.67 -3.90
C ARG A 187 5.69 -19.96 -2.55
N ILE A 188 5.14 -20.62 -1.51
CA ILE A 188 5.05 -20.04 -0.15
C ILE A 188 6.44 -19.61 0.34
N ARG A 189 7.44 -20.47 0.17
CA ARG A 189 8.82 -20.20 0.58
C ARG A 189 9.47 -19.10 -0.26
N GLY A 190 9.20 -19.07 -1.55
CA GLY A 190 9.72 -18.06 -2.48
C GLY A 190 9.10 -16.67 -2.27
N LEU A 191 7.82 -16.61 -1.93
CA LEU A 191 7.13 -15.35 -1.58
C LEU A 191 7.66 -14.78 -0.26
N GLY A 192 7.90 -15.64 0.74
CA GLY A 192 8.25 -15.21 2.08
C GLY A 192 7.22 -14.25 2.67
N PHE A 193 7.59 -13.49 3.70
CA PHE A 193 6.64 -12.60 4.37
C PHE A 193 6.08 -11.51 3.46
N ALA A 194 6.96 -10.76 2.79
CA ALA A 194 6.55 -9.61 1.98
C ALA A 194 5.64 -10.01 0.82
N GLY A 195 5.96 -11.12 0.13
CA GLY A 195 5.11 -11.63 -0.96
C GLY A 195 3.77 -12.15 -0.46
N LEU A 196 3.76 -12.94 0.63
CA LEU A 196 2.53 -13.49 1.20
C LEU A 196 1.58 -12.40 1.69
N LEU A 197 2.11 -11.27 2.20
CA LEU A 197 1.28 -10.15 2.65
C LEU A 197 0.49 -9.49 1.50
N THR A 198 0.97 -9.60 0.26
CA THR A 198 0.32 -9.02 -0.93
C THR A 198 -0.71 -9.94 -1.58
N GLU A 199 -0.88 -11.16 -1.07
CA GLU A 199 -1.80 -12.13 -1.66
C GLU A 199 -3.26 -11.80 -1.34
N GLY A 200 -4.13 -12.01 -2.34
CA GLY A 200 -5.54 -11.61 -2.28
C GLY A 200 -5.79 -10.24 -2.90
N ALA A 201 -7.06 -9.86 -3.04
CA ALA A 201 -7.49 -8.65 -3.74
C ALA A 201 -8.32 -7.71 -2.85
N HIS A 202 -7.91 -7.53 -1.59
CA HIS A 202 -8.75 -6.84 -0.60
C HIS A 202 -8.31 -5.40 -0.26
N HIS A 203 -7.08 -4.98 -0.59
CA HIS A 203 -6.57 -3.66 -0.19
C HIS A 203 -7.39 -2.48 -0.74
N GLY A 204 -7.74 -2.48 -2.03
CA GLY A 204 -8.53 -1.39 -2.63
C GLY A 204 -9.90 -1.22 -1.96
N PRO A 205 -10.75 -2.26 -1.92
CA PRO A 205 -12.02 -2.21 -1.20
C PRO A 205 -11.86 -1.88 0.29
N HIS A 206 -10.82 -2.41 0.94
CA HIS A 206 -10.53 -2.13 2.35
C HIS A 206 -10.18 -0.66 2.60
N HIS A 207 -9.32 -0.06 1.76
CA HIS A 207 -8.96 1.35 1.85
C HIS A 207 -10.18 2.26 1.70
N LEU A 208 -11.04 1.95 0.73
CA LEU A 208 -12.28 2.71 0.52
C LEU A 208 -13.24 2.58 1.71
N ALA A 209 -13.48 1.36 2.20
CA ALA A 209 -14.33 1.12 3.37
C ALA A 209 -13.80 1.85 4.62
N MET A 210 -12.48 1.80 4.83
CA MET A 210 -11.83 2.50 5.93
C MET A 210 -12.03 4.01 5.85
N ALA A 211 -11.82 4.60 4.67
CA ALA A 211 -12.00 6.03 4.45
C ALA A 211 -13.47 6.48 4.53
N ARG A 212 -14.43 5.59 4.25
CA ARG A 212 -15.86 5.83 4.50
C ARG A 212 -16.24 5.83 5.99
N GLY A 213 -15.31 5.49 6.88
CA GLY A 213 -15.57 5.34 8.32
C GLY A 213 -16.21 4.00 8.68
N GLU A 214 -16.18 3.00 7.78
CA GLU A 214 -16.75 1.68 8.04
C GLU A 214 -15.88 0.88 9.02
N LYS A 215 -16.52 0.16 9.95
CA LYS A 215 -15.81 -0.68 10.91
C LYS A 215 -15.27 -1.95 10.23
N PRO A 216 -14.10 -2.47 10.61
CA PRO A 216 -13.59 -3.72 10.08
C PRO A 216 -14.58 -4.85 10.36
N GLY A 217 -15.00 -5.59 9.32
CA GLY A 217 -15.85 -6.78 9.45
C GLY A 217 -17.35 -6.61 9.15
N HIS A 218 -17.82 -5.43 8.75
CA HIS A 218 -19.23 -5.26 8.33
C HIS A 218 -19.34 -5.07 6.81
N HIS A 219 -19.19 -6.16 6.05
CA HIS A 219 -19.79 -6.22 4.73
C HIS A 219 -21.28 -6.54 4.91
N HIS A 220 -22.15 -5.55 4.71
CA HIS A 220 -23.55 -5.83 4.41
C HIS A 220 -23.59 -6.47 3.02
N GLY A 221 -23.83 -7.79 2.99
CA GLY A 221 -24.12 -8.50 1.75
C GLY A 221 -25.29 -7.83 1.03
N ARG A 222 -25.12 -7.66 -0.28
CA ARG A 222 -26.21 -7.32 -1.19
C ARG A 222 -26.68 -8.58 -1.89
#